data_AF-A0A936VEU5-F1
#
_entry.id   AF-A0A936VEU5-F1
#
_cell.length_a   1.000
_cell.length_b   1.000
_cell.length_c   1.000
_cell.angle_alpha   90.00
_cell.angle_beta   90.00
_cell.angle_gamma   90.00
#
_symmetry.space_group_name_H-M   'P 1'
#
loop_
_entity.id
_entity.type
_entity.pdbx_description
1 polymer ?
#
loop_
_entity_poly.entity_id
_entity_poly.type
_entity_poly.pdbx_seq_one_letter_code
_entity_poly.pdbx_strand_id
1 'polypeptide(L)'
;MRFPDSEQLRLPCVFAQFVPGQLHPDGRRYLPLIVLRPTGASGLDTLGVIDRHHRVDPALAGRAGVARLVFLLSSVRLQAGAPRHGFAAEPGLVPGRASTVPTAYGQVLAVPSWEAERTHLPYEALYTELLLDIGIGVIGVRTSVTAANLAEAIGKPQLVPGDWIEVQRSRIDILGFDG
;
A
#
# COMPACT_ATOMS: atom_id res chain seq x y z
N MET A 1 15.47 3.43 6.57
CA MET A 1 14.90 4.70 6.07
C MET A 1 13.42 4.75 6.43
N ARG A 2 13.01 5.76 7.21
CA ARG A 2 11.62 5.98 7.66
C ARG A 2 10.77 6.45 6.47
N PHE A 3 9.47 6.14 6.45
CA PHE A 3 8.54 6.72 5.46
C PHE A 3 8.22 8.17 5.87
N PRO A 4 8.29 9.15 4.96
CA PRO A 4 7.92 10.53 5.25
C PRO A 4 6.45 10.59 5.68
N ASP A 5 6.11 11.50 6.59
CA ASP A 5 4.72 11.69 7.05
C ASP A 5 4.04 10.42 7.61
N SER A 6 4.84 9.49 8.15
CA SER A 6 4.39 8.20 8.69
C SER A 6 3.26 8.28 9.74
N GLU A 7 3.15 9.41 10.42
CA GLU A 7 2.13 9.73 11.43
C GLU A 7 0.77 10.10 10.81
N GLN A 8 0.74 10.49 9.54
CA GLN A 8 -0.49 10.76 8.79
C GLN A 8 -1.13 9.46 8.25
N LEU A 9 -0.35 8.36 8.20
CA LEU A 9 -0.85 7.06 7.78
C LEU A 9 -1.83 6.52 8.80
N ARG A 10 -3.10 6.39 8.42
CA ARG A 10 -4.15 5.94 9.33
C ARG A 10 -5.18 5.14 8.57
N LEU A 11 -5.12 3.81 8.70
CA LEU A 11 -6.16 2.91 8.25
C LEU A 11 -6.89 2.29 9.45
N PRO A 12 -8.08 2.80 9.82
CA PRO A 12 -8.97 2.17 10.78
C PRO A 12 -9.31 0.74 10.35
N CYS A 13 -9.00 -0.24 11.20
CA CYS A 13 -9.20 -1.65 10.90
C CYS A 13 -9.30 -2.50 12.18
N VAL A 14 -9.72 -3.75 12.01
CA VAL A 14 -9.55 -4.80 13.03
C VAL A 14 -8.35 -5.65 12.64
N PHE A 15 -7.42 -5.89 13.56
CA PHE A 15 -6.37 -6.89 13.39
C PHE A 15 -7.00 -8.27 13.51
N ALA A 16 -7.50 -8.81 12.40
CA ALA A 16 -8.32 -10.02 12.40
C ALA A 16 -7.53 -11.28 12.79
N GLN A 17 -6.31 -11.44 12.27
CA GLN A 17 -5.54 -12.66 12.48
C GLN A 17 -4.05 -12.45 12.25
N PHE A 18 -3.23 -13.07 13.10
CA PHE A 18 -1.80 -13.28 12.85
C PHE A 18 -1.56 -14.66 12.25
N VAL A 19 -0.91 -14.73 11.09
CA VAL A 19 -0.50 -15.98 10.44
C VAL A 19 1.02 -16.08 10.50
N PRO A 20 1.58 -17.04 11.27
CA PRO A 20 3.02 -17.21 11.36
C PRO A 20 3.62 -17.54 9.98
N GLY A 21 4.78 -16.94 9.69
CA GLY A 21 5.56 -17.27 8.50
C GLY A 21 6.07 -18.72 8.49
N GLN A 22 6.64 -19.16 7.37
CA GLN A 22 7.22 -20.50 7.27
C GLN A 22 8.39 -20.67 8.24
N LEU A 23 8.56 -21.88 8.77
CA LEU A 23 9.71 -22.22 9.61
C LEU A 23 10.92 -22.48 8.71
N HIS A 24 12.00 -21.72 8.93
CA HIS A 24 13.24 -21.89 8.22
C HIS A 24 14.16 -22.91 8.93
N PRO A 25 15.16 -23.48 8.24
CA PRO A 25 16.11 -24.44 8.83
C PRO A 25 16.88 -23.90 10.04
N ASP A 26 16.97 -22.58 10.21
CA ASP A 26 17.58 -21.91 11.36
C ASP A 26 16.65 -21.85 12.60
N GLY A 27 15.46 -22.43 12.51
CA GLY A 27 14.44 -22.44 13.56
C GLY A 27 13.59 -21.17 13.67
N ARG A 28 13.80 -20.17 12.79
CA ARG A 28 13.07 -18.90 12.82
C ARG A 28 11.94 -18.88 11.80
N ARG A 29 10.91 -18.04 12.06
CA ARG A 29 9.82 -17.78 11.10
C ARG A 29 9.99 -16.39 10.51
N TYR A 30 9.96 -16.29 9.19
CA TYR A 30 10.13 -15.04 8.46
C TYR A 30 8.85 -14.68 7.71
N LEU A 31 8.62 -13.37 7.53
CA LEU A 31 7.50 -12.81 6.77
C LEU A 31 6.11 -13.27 7.28
N PRO A 32 5.76 -13.00 8.55
CA PRO A 32 4.41 -13.26 9.02
C PRO A 32 3.40 -12.42 8.22
N LEU A 33 2.21 -13.00 8.01
CA LEU A 33 1.08 -12.31 7.40
C LEU A 33 0.14 -11.82 8.50
N ILE A 34 -0.07 -10.52 8.53
CA ILE A 34 -1.07 -9.87 9.36
C ILE A 34 -2.32 -9.67 8.51
N VAL A 35 -3.43 -10.23 8.94
CA VAL A 35 -4.73 -10.05 8.29
C VAL A 35 -5.47 -8.94 8.99
N LEU A 36 -5.74 -7.88 8.25
CA LEU A 36 -6.51 -6.73 8.67
C LEU A 36 -7.91 -6.80 8.05
N ARG A 37 -8.92 -6.33 8.77
CA ARG A 37 -10.25 -6.06 8.24
C ARG A 37 -10.45 -4.54 8.30
N PRO A 38 -10.27 -3.82 7.17
CA PRO A 38 -10.54 -2.39 7.13
C PRO A 38 -11.97 -2.10 7.59
N THR A 39 -12.16 -1.03 8.35
CA THR A 39 -13.51 -0.60 8.76
C THR A 39 -14.08 0.39 7.74
N GLY A 40 -15.39 0.32 7.49
CA GLY A 40 -16.08 1.15 6.49
C GLY A 40 -16.23 0.47 5.13
N ALA A 41 -16.71 1.24 4.13
CA ALA A 41 -16.94 0.77 2.76
C ALA A 41 -15.62 0.67 1.97
N SER A 42 -14.76 -0.25 2.39
CA SER A 42 -13.40 -0.43 1.84
C SER A 42 -13.36 -1.06 0.45
N GLY A 43 -14.40 -1.79 0.04
CA GLY A 43 -14.36 -2.67 -1.15
C GLY A 43 -13.56 -3.96 -0.94
N LEU A 44 -13.10 -4.26 0.28
CA LEU A 44 -12.37 -5.46 0.67
C LEU A 44 -12.75 -5.95 2.06
N ASP A 45 -13.09 -7.24 2.17
CA ASP A 45 -13.36 -7.87 3.47
C ASP A 45 -12.10 -8.03 4.32
N THR A 46 -10.99 -8.49 3.72
CA THR A 46 -9.73 -8.70 4.44
C THR A 46 -8.52 -8.36 3.58
N LEU A 47 -7.53 -7.76 4.22
CA LEU A 47 -6.27 -7.30 3.65
C LEU A 47 -5.12 -7.97 4.36
N GLY A 48 -4.28 -8.69 3.62
CA GLY A 48 -3.05 -9.29 4.12
C GLY A 48 -1.88 -8.35 3.95
N VAL A 49 -1.14 -8.10 5.03
CA VAL A 49 0.04 -7.21 5.05
C VAL A 49 1.22 -7.89 5.72
N ILE A 50 2.44 -7.48 5.34
CA ILE A 50 3.69 -8.06 5.82
C ILE A 50 4.27 -7.18 6.93
N ASP A 51 4.56 -7.79 8.08
CA ASP A 51 5.32 -7.16 9.16
C ASP A 51 6.78 -7.63 9.13
N ARG A 52 7.53 -7.11 8.15
CA ARG A 52 8.94 -7.48 7.92
C ARG A 52 9.87 -7.12 9.09
N HIS A 53 9.45 -6.19 9.94
CA HIS A 53 10.26 -5.60 11.01
C HIS A 53 9.76 -5.96 12.40
N HIS A 54 8.78 -6.86 12.50
CA HIS A 54 8.18 -7.33 13.75
C HIS A 54 7.72 -6.16 14.65
N ARG A 55 7.03 -5.18 14.06
CA ARG A 55 6.55 -3.97 14.73
C ARG A 55 5.20 -4.16 15.41
N VAL A 56 4.43 -5.16 14.99
CA VAL A 56 3.08 -5.40 15.52
C VAL A 56 3.13 -6.53 16.54
N ASP A 57 2.61 -6.25 17.73
CA ASP A 57 2.41 -7.28 18.76
C ASP A 57 1.29 -8.25 18.34
N PRO A 58 1.57 -9.55 18.14
CA PRO A 58 0.56 -10.54 17.78
C PRO A 58 -0.57 -10.67 18.80
N ALA A 59 -0.35 -10.28 20.07
CA ALA A 59 -1.39 -10.31 21.11
C ALA A 59 -2.52 -9.29 20.88
N LEU A 60 -2.34 -8.35 19.95
CA LEU A 60 -3.38 -7.40 19.54
C LEU A 60 -4.38 -8.01 18.54
N ALA A 61 -4.21 -9.27 18.11
CA ALA A 61 -5.18 -9.95 17.28
C ALA A 61 -6.58 -9.97 17.92
N GLY A 62 -7.60 -9.70 17.11
CA GLY A 62 -8.99 -9.49 17.50
C GLY A 62 -9.34 -8.03 17.85
N ARG A 63 -8.37 -7.13 18.01
CA ARG A 63 -8.63 -5.73 18.42
C ARG A 63 -8.88 -4.81 17.24
N ALA A 64 -9.74 -3.82 17.45
CA ALA A 64 -9.87 -2.67 16.57
C ALA A 64 -8.74 -1.67 16.84
N GLY A 65 -8.30 -0.97 15.81
CA GLY A 65 -7.22 0.00 15.91
C GLY A 65 -6.94 0.69 14.57
N VAL A 66 -5.75 1.26 14.46
CA VAL A 66 -5.28 1.99 13.29
C VAL A 66 -3.97 1.36 12.81
N ALA A 67 -3.98 0.86 11.57
CA ALA A 67 -2.78 0.39 10.90
C ALA A 67 -2.11 1.50 10.10
N ARG A 68 -0.77 1.53 10.16
CA ARG A 68 0.07 2.39 9.32
C ARG A 68 0.64 1.56 8.18
N LEU A 69 0.11 1.73 6.97
CA LEU A 69 0.48 0.89 5.81
C LEU A 69 1.27 1.66 4.77
N VAL A 70 2.27 1.00 4.17
CA VAL A 70 2.99 1.50 2.99
C VAL A 70 2.93 0.47 1.88
N PHE A 71 2.46 0.91 0.73
CA PHE A 71 2.43 0.16 -0.52
C PHE A 71 3.76 0.35 -1.23
N LEU A 72 4.42 -0.75 -1.53
CA LEU A 72 5.76 -0.80 -2.10
C LEU A 72 5.75 -1.50 -3.45
N LEU A 73 6.77 -1.26 -4.27
CA LEU A 73 6.97 -1.93 -5.56
C LEU A 73 5.74 -1.86 -6.47
N SER A 74 5.01 -0.75 -6.38
CA SER A 74 3.70 -0.57 -6.97
C SER A 74 3.78 0.03 -8.38
N SER A 75 2.81 -0.30 -9.22
CA SER A 75 2.47 0.54 -10.38
C SER A 75 1.53 1.65 -9.91
N VAL A 76 1.75 2.87 -10.41
CA VAL A 76 0.95 4.06 -10.12
C VAL A 76 0.48 4.68 -11.42
N ARG A 77 -0.82 4.99 -11.52
CA ARG A 77 -1.43 5.61 -12.71
C ARG A 77 -2.56 6.54 -12.29
N LEU A 78 -2.83 7.57 -13.09
CA LEU A 78 -4.08 8.32 -12.98
C LEU A 78 -5.28 7.39 -13.20
N GLN A 79 -6.34 7.58 -12.42
CA GLN A 79 -7.58 6.85 -12.63
C GLN A 79 -8.19 7.24 -13.98
N ALA A 80 -8.68 6.25 -14.70
CA ALA A 80 -9.54 6.47 -15.87
C ALA A 80 -11.00 6.53 -15.43
N GLY A 81 -11.75 7.53 -15.92
CA GLY A 81 -13.18 7.66 -15.65
C GLY A 81 -13.50 8.38 -14.33
N ALA A 82 -14.60 7.98 -13.70
CA ALA A 82 -15.10 8.65 -12.49
C ALA A 82 -14.19 8.36 -11.28
N PRO A 83 -13.78 9.39 -10.53
CA PRO A 83 -13.00 9.23 -9.30
C PRO A 83 -13.57 8.22 -8.33
N ARG A 84 -12.71 7.34 -7.82
CA ARG A 84 -13.06 6.29 -6.85
C ARG A 84 -12.09 6.27 -5.68
N HIS A 85 -12.63 5.88 -4.53
CA HIS A 85 -11.90 5.52 -3.31
C HIS A 85 -11.98 4.02 -3.00
N GLY A 86 -11.13 3.60 -2.07
CA GLY A 86 -11.13 2.28 -1.47
C GLY A 86 -10.24 1.30 -2.22
N PHE A 87 -10.59 0.02 -2.11
CA PHE A 87 -9.84 -1.07 -2.68
C PHE A 87 -10.69 -1.86 -3.68
N ALA A 88 -10.01 -2.59 -4.55
CA ALA A 88 -10.56 -3.71 -5.28
C ALA A 88 -9.66 -4.93 -5.06
N ALA A 89 -10.26 -6.07 -4.76
CA ALA A 89 -9.57 -7.35 -4.71
C ALA A 89 -8.86 -7.65 -6.02
N GLU A 90 -7.72 -8.35 -5.92
CA GLU A 90 -7.03 -8.92 -7.06
C GLU A 90 -7.93 -9.93 -7.79
N PRO A 91 -7.84 -10.02 -9.13
CA PRO A 91 -8.60 -11.00 -9.89
C PRO A 91 -8.32 -12.42 -9.42
N GLY A 92 -9.37 -13.21 -9.25
CA GLY A 92 -9.26 -14.61 -8.84
C GLY A 92 -9.01 -14.84 -7.34
N LEU A 93 -9.18 -13.81 -6.50
CA LEU A 93 -9.15 -13.98 -5.05
C LEU A 93 -10.18 -15.05 -4.62
N VAL A 94 -9.69 -16.09 -3.96
CA VAL A 94 -10.53 -17.17 -3.43
C VAL A 94 -11.37 -16.62 -2.25
N PRO A 95 -12.70 -16.87 -2.21
CA PRO A 95 -13.54 -16.42 -1.11
C PRO A 95 -12.98 -16.80 0.26
N GLY A 96 -12.99 -15.84 1.20
CA GLY A 96 -12.46 -16.02 2.56
C GLY A 96 -10.93 -15.92 2.69
N ARG A 97 -10.19 -15.73 1.59
CA ARG A 97 -8.75 -15.38 1.66
C ARG A 97 -8.57 -13.87 1.77
N ALA A 98 -7.52 -13.47 2.48
CA ALA A 98 -7.08 -12.09 2.52
C ALA A 98 -6.47 -11.69 1.17
N SER A 99 -6.90 -10.53 0.65
CA SER A 99 -6.27 -9.89 -0.49
C SER A 99 -4.85 -9.46 -0.11
N THR A 100 -3.84 -9.86 -0.88
CA THR A 100 -2.44 -9.49 -0.57
C THR A 100 -1.83 -8.53 -1.59
N VAL A 101 -2.50 -8.36 -2.73
CA VAL A 101 -2.08 -7.47 -3.82
C VAL A 101 -3.27 -6.69 -4.41
N PRO A 102 -4.11 -6.04 -3.59
CA PRO A 102 -5.26 -5.30 -4.10
C PRO A 102 -4.84 -4.11 -4.97
N THR A 103 -5.81 -3.63 -5.73
CA THR A 103 -5.73 -2.27 -6.29
C THR A 103 -6.26 -1.29 -5.26
N ALA A 104 -5.48 -0.27 -4.93
CA ALA A 104 -5.94 0.87 -4.12
C ALA A 104 -6.31 2.04 -5.02
N TYR A 105 -7.45 2.66 -4.75
CA TYR A 105 -7.96 3.84 -5.44
C TYR A 105 -8.07 4.99 -4.43
N GLY A 106 -7.57 6.16 -4.80
CA GLY A 106 -7.68 7.31 -3.93
C GLY A 106 -7.22 8.62 -4.54
N GLN A 107 -7.25 9.65 -3.69
CA GLN A 107 -6.77 10.99 -4.02
C GLN A 107 -5.42 11.26 -3.35
N VAL A 108 -4.47 11.77 -4.11
CA VAL A 108 -3.14 12.14 -3.61
C VAL A 108 -3.31 13.31 -2.64
N LEU A 109 -2.82 13.16 -1.40
CA LEU A 109 -2.81 14.23 -0.40
C LEU A 109 -1.49 15.01 -0.42
N ALA A 110 -0.38 14.30 -0.62
CA ALA A 110 0.97 14.87 -0.62
C ALA A 110 1.89 14.00 -1.48
N VAL A 111 2.93 14.61 -2.04
CA VAL A 111 4.00 13.93 -2.78
C VAL A 111 5.35 14.33 -2.18
N PRO A 112 5.77 13.75 -1.04
CA PRO A 112 7.02 14.14 -0.38
C PRO A 112 8.28 13.95 -1.23
N SER A 113 8.29 12.99 -2.15
CA SER A 113 9.40 12.78 -3.10
C SER A 113 8.86 12.49 -4.50
N TRP A 114 9.49 13.15 -5.48
CA TRP A 114 9.32 12.93 -6.91
C TRP A 114 10.67 13.13 -7.61
N GLU A 115 11.43 12.05 -7.70
CA GLU A 115 12.80 12.05 -8.23
C GLU A 115 12.82 11.32 -9.56
N ALA A 116 12.66 12.08 -10.65
CA ALA A 116 12.68 11.57 -12.01
C ALA A 116 14.09 11.71 -12.60
N GLU A 117 14.67 10.59 -13.03
CA GLU A 117 15.94 10.52 -13.73
C GLU A 117 15.74 10.22 -15.21
N ARG A 118 16.37 11.05 -16.05
CA ARG A 118 16.43 10.91 -17.49
C ARG A 118 17.88 11.05 -17.92
N THR A 119 18.69 10.02 -17.72
CA THR A 119 20.11 10.10 -18.08
C THR A 119 20.54 8.86 -18.85
N HIS A 120 20.95 9.07 -20.11
CA HIS A 120 21.68 8.16 -21.02
C HIS A 120 21.04 6.80 -21.35
N LEU A 121 19.92 6.45 -20.74
CA LEU A 121 19.21 5.19 -20.95
C LEU A 121 17.97 5.41 -21.83
N PRO A 122 17.52 4.39 -22.59
CA PRO A 122 16.32 4.48 -23.43
C PRO A 122 15.00 4.43 -22.61
N TYR A 123 15.09 4.65 -21.30
CA TYR A 123 13.97 4.66 -20.38
C TYR A 123 14.19 5.72 -19.31
N GLU A 124 13.09 6.18 -18.74
CA GLU A 124 13.05 7.07 -17.59
C GLU A 124 12.86 6.25 -16.32
N ALA A 125 13.46 6.70 -15.22
CA ALA A 125 13.28 6.13 -13.89
C ALA A 125 12.67 7.18 -12.96
N LEU A 126 11.74 6.74 -12.11
CA LEU A 126 11.11 7.57 -11.08
C LEU A 126 11.24 6.86 -9.75
N TYR A 127 11.73 7.55 -8.74
CA TYR A 127 11.43 7.24 -7.35
C TYR A 127 10.37 8.23 -6.84
N THR A 128 9.33 7.72 -6.19
CA THR A 128 8.30 8.57 -5.60
C THR A 128 7.79 8.05 -4.28
N GLU A 129 7.46 9.00 -3.41
CA GLU A 129 6.73 8.78 -2.17
C GLU A 129 5.52 9.69 -2.17
N LEU A 130 4.35 9.16 -1.78
CA LEU A 130 3.11 9.91 -1.70
C LEU A 130 2.18 9.39 -0.59
N LEU A 131 1.29 10.28 -0.16
CA LEU A 131 0.15 9.96 0.70
C LEU A 131 -1.10 9.84 -0.15
N LEU A 132 -1.85 8.75 0.04
CA LEU A 132 -3.07 8.47 -0.70
C LEU A 132 -4.25 8.34 0.26
N ASP A 133 -5.24 9.21 0.11
CA ASP A 133 -6.53 9.08 0.77
C ASP A 133 -7.42 8.09 0.00
N ILE A 134 -7.73 6.97 0.63
CA ILE A 134 -8.58 5.92 0.07
C ILE A 134 -10.01 5.99 0.63
N GLY A 135 -10.41 7.13 1.20
CA GLY A 135 -11.76 7.45 1.68
C GLY A 135 -12.09 6.88 3.06
N ILE A 136 -11.55 5.70 3.38
CA ILE A 136 -11.66 5.10 4.73
C ILE A 136 -10.44 5.38 5.61
N GLY A 137 -9.41 6.02 5.05
CA GLY A 137 -8.13 6.21 5.71
C GLY A 137 -7.04 6.62 4.72
N VAL A 138 -5.83 6.82 5.25
CA VAL A 138 -4.66 7.25 4.46
C VAL A 138 -3.61 6.15 4.48
N ILE A 139 -3.11 5.81 3.29
CA ILE A 139 -1.99 4.89 3.11
C ILE A 139 -0.81 5.60 2.46
N GLY A 140 0.40 5.09 2.70
CA GLY A 140 1.61 5.56 2.04
C GLY A 140 1.88 4.74 0.80
N VAL A 141 2.49 5.37 -0.21
CA VAL A 141 3.03 4.67 -1.38
C VAL A 141 4.49 5.08 -1.52
N ARG A 142 5.39 4.11 -1.63
CA ARG A 142 6.81 4.31 -1.94
C ARG A 142 7.18 3.34 -3.04
N THR A 143 7.45 3.85 -4.23
CA THR A 143 7.76 2.99 -5.37
C THR A 143 8.81 3.57 -6.28
N SER A 144 9.48 2.68 -7.00
CA SER A 144 10.32 3.01 -8.13
C SER A 144 9.66 2.48 -9.40
N VAL A 145 9.50 3.35 -10.40
CA VAL A 145 8.88 3.01 -11.68
C VAL A 145 9.89 3.27 -12.79
N THR A 146 9.96 2.38 -13.77
CA THR A 146 10.69 2.61 -15.02
C THR A 146 9.75 2.47 -16.20
N ALA A 147 9.89 3.35 -17.18
CA ALA A 147 9.09 3.34 -18.41
C ALA A 147 9.85 4.04 -19.55
N ALA A 148 9.53 3.73 -20.79
CA ALA A 148 10.04 4.50 -21.94
C ALA A 148 9.61 5.98 -21.87
N ASN A 149 8.41 6.23 -21.34
CA ASN A 149 7.87 7.56 -21.06
C ASN A 149 7.04 7.49 -19.77
N LEU A 150 7.53 8.09 -18.68
CA LEU A 150 6.81 8.06 -17.39
C LEU A 150 5.51 8.86 -17.45
N ALA A 151 5.49 9.96 -18.19
CA ALA A 151 4.31 10.80 -18.28
C ALA A 151 3.14 10.05 -18.94
N GLU A 152 3.42 9.23 -19.96
CA GLU A 152 2.43 8.35 -20.57
C GLU A 152 2.04 7.20 -19.64
N ALA A 153 3.02 6.54 -19.01
CA ALA A 153 2.76 5.40 -18.13
C ALA A 153 1.92 5.76 -16.90
N ILE A 154 2.16 6.94 -16.33
CA ILE A 154 1.44 7.48 -15.16
C ILE A 154 0.17 8.23 -15.60
N GLY A 155 0.16 8.79 -16.81
CA GLY A 155 -0.91 9.64 -17.34
C GLY A 155 -0.66 11.14 -17.15
N LYS A 156 0.42 11.54 -16.46
CA LYS A 156 0.90 12.92 -16.38
C LYS A 156 2.39 13.00 -15.98
N PRO A 157 3.08 14.13 -16.22
CA PRO A 157 4.51 14.28 -15.92
C PRO A 157 4.86 14.23 -14.43
N GLN A 158 3.98 14.73 -13.56
CA GLN A 158 4.18 14.74 -12.11
C GLN A 158 2.85 14.70 -11.38
N LEU A 159 2.72 13.81 -10.39
CA LEU A 159 1.56 13.81 -9.51
C LEU A 159 1.62 14.99 -8.54
N VAL A 160 0.47 15.55 -8.22
CA VAL A 160 0.29 16.65 -7.26
C VAL A 160 -0.89 16.35 -6.33
N PRO A 161 -0.98 17.00 -5.17
CA PRO A 161 -2.16 16.92 -4.32
C PRO A 161 -3.45 17.20 -5.10
N GLY A 162 -4.47 16.37 -4.86
CA GLY A 162 -5.75 16.43 -5.55
C GLY A 162 -5.89 15.48 -6.74
N ASP A 163 -4.79 14.93 -7.28
CA ASP A 163 -4.85 13.93 -8.35
C ASP A 163 -5.49 12.63 -7.88
N TRP A 164 -6.27 12.00 -8.75
CA TRP A 164 -6.88 10.71 -8.50
C TRP A 164 -6.08 9.61 -9.17
N ILE A 165 -5.57 8.66 -8.36
CA ILE A 165 -4.69 7.60 -8.84
C ILE A 165 -5.21 6.22 -8.44
N GLU A 166 -4.80 5.23 -9.22
CA GLU A 166 -4.83 3.82 -8.84
C GLU A 166 -3.40 3.31 -8.60
N VAL A 167 -3.27 2.46 -7.59
CA VAL A 167 -2.02 1.86 -7.16
C VAL A 167 -2.19 0.35 -7.14
N GLN A 168 -1.36 -0.34 -7.93
CA GLN A 168 -1.53 -1.76 -8.22
C GLN A 168 -0.24 -2.54 -7.97
N ARG A 169 -0.37 -3.87 -7.87
CA ARG A 169 0.74 -4.83 -7.77
C ARG A 169 1.68 -4.52 -6.61
N SER A 170 1.09 -4.06 -5.51
CA SER A 170 1.84 -3.59 -4.36
C SER A 170 2.18 -4.74 -3.42
N ARG A 171 3.41 -4.71 -2.90
CA ARG A 171 3.67 -5.35 -1.60
C ARG A 171 3.24 -4.39 -0.51
N ILE A 172 2.48 -4.87 0.47
CA ILE A 172 1.97 -4.03 1.55
C ILE A 172 2.75 -4.31 2.82
N ASP A 173 3.55 -3.35 3.27
CA ASP A 173 4.26 -3.42 4.55
C ASP A 173 3.46 -2.65 5.61
N ILE A 174 3.35 -3.21 6.82
CA ILE A 174 2.84 -2.48 7.98
C ILE A 174 4.01 -1.85 8.77
N LEU A 175 3.87 -0.57 9.11
CA LEU A 175 4.84 0.17 9.92
C LEU A 175 4.51 0.11 11.42
N GLY A 176 3.26 -0.16 11.76
CA GLY A 176 2.76 -0.28 13.12
C GLY A 176 1.24 -0.42 13.15
N PHE A 177 0.74 -0.88 14.29
CA PHE A 177 -0.68 -0.97 14.61
C PHE A 177 -0.89 -0.41 16.00
N ASP A 178 -1.76 0.60 16.11
CA ASP A 178 -2.10 1.25 17.37
C ASP A 178 -3.55 0.87 17.70
N GLY A 179 -3.78 0.12 18.79
CA GLY A 179 -5.11 -0.38 19.19
C GLY A 179 -5.36 -0.34 20.67
#